data_AF-A0A3B0LY26-F1
#
_entry.id   AF-A0A3B0LY26-F1
#
_cell.length_a   1.000
_cell.length_b   1.000
_cell.length_c   1.000
_cell.angle_alpha   90.00
_cell.angle_beta   90.00
_cell.angle_gamma   90.00
#
_symmetry.space_group_name_H-M   'P 1'
#
loop_
_entity.id
_entity.type
_entity.pdbx_description
1 polymer ?
#
loop_
_entity_poly.entity_id
_entity_poly.type
_entity_poly.pdbx_seq_one_letter_code
_entity_poly.pdbx_strand_id
1 'polypeptide(L)'
;MSEINFQKTAKKVLEIERSGLANLEQYINDDFNQACALIFKCTGKVVVMGMGKSGHIGRKIAATLASTGTPAFFVHPGEASHGDLGMISRQDIVLAISNSGESNEILALIPVLKRQHIALICITKNPASSMGKAADFHLCIKVPQEACPLGLAPTTSTTAMLVMGDAIAVALLEARGFTAEDFALSHPGGTLGRKLLLRVSDLMHTGKNIPNVMKQSTLQQALVEITRKKLGMVVICNEVMQIEGIFTDGDLRRVFAMNIDLHNAKITDVMTAGGIRVKPDMLAIDALNLMQHHHITSLLVAKADTLIGVIHLHDLLQAGII
;
A
#
# COMPACT_ATOMS: atom_id res chain seq x y z
N MET A 1 -21.96 38.00 25.95
CA MET A 1 -22.08 36.70 25.22
C MET A 1 -21.40 35.66 26.07
N SER A 2 -22.05 34.53 26.37
CA SER A 2 -21.39 33.41 27.06
C SER A 2 -20.22 32.93 26.22
N GLU A 3 -19.09 32.63 26.85
CA GLU A 3 -17.90 32.11 26.18
C GLU A 3 -18.24 30.80 25.44
N ILE A 4 -17.93 30.74 24.15
CA ILE A 4 -18.26 29.60 23.30
C ILE A 4 -17.26 28.48 23.58
N ASN A 5 -17.72 27.39 24.17
CA ASN A 5 -16.89 26.21 24.42
C ASN A 5 -16.94 25.23 23.23
N PHE A 6 -16.06 25.42 22.25
CA PHE A 6 -15.96 24.55 21.07
C PHE A 6 -15.62 23.10 21.40
N GLN A 7 -14.81 22.86 22.43
CA GLN A 7 -14.40 21.50 22.84
C GLN A 7 -15.60 20.66 23.30
N LYS A 8 -16.53 21.28 24.03
CA LYS A 8 -17.75 20.61 24.48
C LYS A 8 -18.59 20.13 23.29
N THR A 9 -18.76 20.97 22.27
CA THR A 9 -19.50 20.61 21.05
C THR A 9 -18.79 19.50 20.29
N ALA A 10 -17.47 19.58 20.10
CA ALA A 10 -16.70 18.55 19.41
C ALA A 10 -16.76 17.19 20.12
N LYS A 11 -16.64 17.15 21.46
CA LYS A 11 -16.78 15.92 22.25
C LYS A 11 -18.18 15.31 22.12
N LYS A 12 -19.22 16.15 22.08
CA LYS A 12 -20.60 15.70 21.85
C LYS A 12 -20.78 15.07 20.47
N VAL A 13 -20.19 15.65 19.43
CA VAL A 13 -20.21 15.06 18.08
C VAL A 13 -19.59 13.66 18.09
N LEU A 14 -18.40 13.52 18.69
CA LEU A 14 -17.71 12.24 18.81
C LEU A 14 -18.55 11.19 19.56
N GLU A 15 -19.19 11.58 20.67
CA GLU A 15 -20.05 10.68 21.44
C GLU A 15 -21.26 10.18 20.65
N ILE A 16 -21.93 11.08 19.90
CA ILE A 16 -23.07 10.73 19.05
C ILE A 16 -22.63 9.79 17.93
N GLU A 17 -21.51 10.08 17.26
CA GLU A 17 -21.01 9.22 16.19
C GLU A 17 -20.59 7.84 16.71
N ARG A 18 -19.90 7.77 17.86
CA ARG A 18 -19.56 6.48 18.49
C ARG A 18 -20.81 5.66 18.82
N SER A 19 -21.86 6.30 19.33
CA SER A 19 -23.13 5.63 19.64
C SER A 19 -23.83 5.15 18.36
N GLY A 20 -23.77 5.93 17.28
CA GLY A 20 -24.26 5.53 15.97
C GLY A 20 -23.52 4.32 15.39
N LEU A 21 -22.19 4.27 15.55
CA LEU A 21 -21.37 3.13 15.12
C LEU A 21 -21.62 1.87 15.95
N ALA A 22 -21.80 2.01 17.27
CA ALA A 22 -22.19 0.87 18.10
C ALA A 22 -23.52 0.25 17.67
N ASN A 23 -24.47 1.08 17.20
CA ASN A 23 -25.74 0.60 16.66
C ASN A 23 -25.59 -0.16 15.34
N LEU A 24 -24.53 0.13 14.57
CA LEU A 24 -24.31 -0.45 13.23
C LEU A 24 -24.06 -1.96 13.28
N GLU A 25 -23.51 -2.48 14.37
CA GLU A 25 -23.18 -3.90 14.56
C GLU A 25 -24.36 -4.82 14.24
N GLN A 26 -25.58 -4.44 14.64
CA GLN A 26 -26.78 -5.25 14.40
C GLN A 26 -27.14 -5.42 12.92
N TYR A 27 -26.64 -4.54 12.04
CA TYR A 27 -26.87 -4.59 10.60
C TYR A 27 -25.78 -5.36 9.85
N ILE A 28 -24.73 -5.82 10.55
CA ILE A 28 -23.76 -6.80 10.02
C ILE A 28 -24.36 -8.18 10.26
N ASN A 29 -25.34 -8.53 9.43
CA ASN A 29 -26.20 -9.70 9.57
C ASN A 29 -26.15 -10.59 8.31
N ASP A 30 -27.16 -11.43 8.08
CA ASP A 30 -27.20 -12.31 6.91
C ASP A 30 -27.25 -11.55 5.57
N ASP A 31 -27.91 -10.39 5.50
CA ASP A 31 -27.91 -9.57 4.28
C ASP A 31 -26.49 -9.07 3.96
N PHE A 32 -25.72 -8.70 5.00
CA PHE A 32 -24.30 -8.36 4.85
C PHE A 32 -23.49 -9.54 4.29
N ASN A 33 -23.67 -10.74 4.86
CA ASN A 33 -22.99 -11.94 4.39
C ASN A 33 -23.34 -12.27 2.93
N GLN A 34 -24.61 -12.15 2.55
CA GLN A 34 -25.08 -12.43 1.19
C GLN A 34 -24.57 -11.39 0.18
N ALA A 35 -24.56 -10.10 0.56
CA ALA A 35 -23.97 -9.04 -0.24
C ALA A 35 -22.46 -9.28 -0.47
N CYS A 36 -21.71 -9.60 0.58
CA CYS A 36 -20.29 -9.93 0.47
C CYS A 36 -20.06 -11.18 -0.40
N ALA A 37 -20.87 -12.24 -0.23
CA ALA A 37 -20.77 -13.46 -1.03
C ALA A 37 -21.06 -13.20 -2.53
N LEU A 38 -21.99 -12.29 -2.83
CA LEU A 38 -22.27 -11.86 -4.20
C LEU A 38 -21.08 -11.10 -4.79
N ILE A 39 -20.53 -10.13 -4.05
CA ILE A 39 -19.35 -9.37 -4.48
C ILE A 39 -18.13 -10.27 -4.65
N PHE A 40 -17.94 -11.25 -3.77
CA PHE A 40 -16.83 -12.20 -3.83
C PHE A 40 -16.82 -13.01 -5.14
N LYS A 41 -18.00 -13.40 -5.61
CA LYS A 41 -18.19 -14.17 -6.86
C LYS A 41 -18.25 -13.30 -8.13
N CYS A 42 -18.16 -11.97 -7.99
CA CYS A 42 -18.24 -11.05 -9.11
C CYS A 42 -17.06 -11.26 -10.08
N THR A 43 -17.37 -11.48 -11.36
CA THR A 43 -16.36 -11.57 -12.43
C THR A 43 -16.16 -10.23 -13.17
N GLY A 44 -17.04 -9.26 -12.94
CA GLY A 44 -16.93 -7.89 -13.43
C GLY A 44 -16.26 -6.97 -12.40
N LYS A 45 -16.90 -5.84 -12.14
CA LYS A 45 -16.46 -4.81 -11.18
C LYS A 45 -17.60 -4.42 -10.24
N VAL A 46 -17.24 -3.89 -9.08
CA VAL A 46 -18.20 -3.22 -8.20
C VAL A 46 -18.29 -1.75 -8.59
N VAL A 47 -19.45 -1.35 -9.11
CA VAL A 47 -19.74 0.03 -9.49
C VAL A 47 -20.45 0.73 -8.33
N VAL A 48 -19.72 1.60 -7.64
CA VAL A 48 -20.26 2.35 -6.50
C VAL A 48 -20.87 3.65 -7.00
N MET A 49 -22.08 4.00 -6.55
CA MET A 49 -22.72 5.25 -6.93
C MET A 49 -23.48 5.90 -5.78
N GLY A 50 -23.53 7.22 -5.77
CA GLY A 50 -24.21 8.00 -4.73
C GLY A 50 -24.19 9.50 -5.01
N MET A 51 -25.11 10.24 -4.40
CA MET A 51 -25.22 11.70 -4.54
C MET A 51 -24.63 12.45 -3.35
N GLY A 52 -24.10 13.65 -3.59
CA GLY A 52 -23.61 14.56 -2.55
C GLY A 52 -22.61 13.90 -1.58
N LYS A 53 -22.86 14.05 -0.27
CA LYS A 53 -21.99 13.45 0.77
C LYS A 53 -21.92 11.93 0.67
N SER A 54 -23.03 11.25 0.36
CA SER A 54 -23.03 9.80 0.11
C SER A 54 -22.17 9.43 -1.09
N GLY A 55 -22.15 10.27 -2.13
CA GLY A 55 -21.25 10.10 -3.28
C GLY A 55 -19.76 10.24 -2.91
N HIS A 56 -19.40 11.18 -2.03
CA HIS A 56 -18.03 11.30 -1.54
C HIS A 56 -17.57 10.06 -0.76
N ILE A 57 -18.43 9.54 0.12
CA ILE A 57 -18.16 8.28 0.82
C ILE A 57 -18.08 7.12 -0.19
N GLY A 58 -18.98 7.07 -1.17
CA GLY A 58 -18.94 6.07 -2.24
C GLY A 58 -17.62 6.06 -3.03
N ARG A 59 -17.03 7.23 -3.31
CA ARG A 59 -15.69 7.31 -3.92
C ARG A 59 -14.62 6.69 -3.04
N LYS A 60 -14.64 6.95 -1.74
CA LYS A 60 -13.71 6.33 -0.77
C LYS A 60 -13.90 4.81 -0.78
N ILE A 61 -15.14 4.33 -0.67
CA ILE A 61 -15.46 2.90 -0.68
C ILE A 61 -14.94 2.22 -1.95
N ALA A 62 -15.20 2.80 -3.13
CA ALA A 62 -14.68 2.27 -4.39
C ALA A 62 -13.15 2.18 -4.41
N ALA A 63 -12.46 3.23 -3.94
CA ALA A 63 -11.00 3.23 -3.84
C ALA A 63 -10.50 2.16 -2.86
N THR A 64 -11.15 2.00 -1.70
CA THR A 64 -10.79 0.99 -0.70
C THR A 64 -10.99 -0.43 -1.23
N LEU A 65 -12.12 -0.72 -1.89
CA LEU A 65 -12.36 -2.01 -2.54
C LEU A 65 -11.27 -2.32 -3.57
N ALA A 66 -10.95 -1.36 -4.45
CA ALA A 66 -9.91 -1.52 -5.46
C ALA A 66 -8.53 -1.78 -4.84
N SER A 67 -8.17 -1.04 -3.77
CA SER A 67 -6.90 -1.20 -3.05
C SER A 67 -6.78 -2.51 -2.25
N THR A 68 -7.89 -3.22 -2.06
CA THR A 68 -7.99 -4.45 -1.24
C THR A 68 -8.39 -5.67 -2.07
N GLY A 69 -8.15 -5.63 -3.39
CA GLY A 69 -8.32 -6.79 -4.27
C GLY A 69 -9.74 -7.00 -4.82
N THR A 70 -10.65 -6.03 -4.65
CA THR A 70 -11.97 -6.04 -5.28
C THR A 70 -12.05 -4.96 -6.37
N PRO A 71 -11.96 -5.29 -7.67
CA PRO A 71 -12.03 -4.29 -8.73
C PRO A 71 -13.29 -3.44 -8.62
N ALA A 72 -13.11 -2.14 -8.37
CA ALA A 72 -14.22 -1.23 -8.12
C ALA A 72 -13.92 0.18 -8.63
N PHE A 73 -14.97 0.92 -8.99
CA PHE A 73 -14.87 2.32 -9.37
C PHE A 73 -16.17 3.06 -9.04
N PHE A 74 -16.09 4.39 -8.99
CA PHE A 74 -17.24 5.23 -8.70
C PHE A 74 -17.85 5.80 -9.98
N VAL A 75 -19.18 5.77 -10.08
CA VAL A 75 -19.96 6.45 -11.13
C VAL A 75 -20.92 7.44 -10.46
N HIS A 76 -20.96 8.67 -10.95
CA HIS A 76 -21.90 9.67 -10.44
C HIS A 76 -23.29 9.43 -11.06
N PRO A 77 -24.39 9.29 -10.28
CA PRO A 77 -25.72 8.97 -10.82
C PRO A 77 -26.24 9.96 -11.87
N GLY A 78 -25.90 11.26 -11.71
CA GLY A 78 -26.23 12.29 -12.69
C GLY A 78 -25.58 12.03 -14.05
N GLU A 79 -24.27 11.73 -14.07
CA GLU A 79 -23.54 11.46 -15.31
C GLU A 79 -23.97 10.11 -15.94
N ALA A 80 -24.31 9.12 -15.11
CA ALA A 80 -24.82 7.84 -15.59
C ALA A 80 -26.10 8.01 -16.42
N SER A 81 -26.99 8.90 -15.98
CA SER A 81 -28.21 9.24 -16.72
C SER A 81 -27.93 9.93 -18.07
N HIS A 82 -26.72 10.44 -18.26
CA HIS A 82 -26.28 11.17 -19.45
C HIS A 82 -25.17 10.47 -20.25
N GLY A 83 -24.96 9.16 -20.05
CA GLY A 83 -24.10 8.34 -20.91
C GLY A 83 -23.15 7.41 -20.17
N ASP A 84 -22.77 7.75 -18.94
CA ASP A 84 -21.81 6.94 -18.15
C ASP A 84 -22.41 5.60 -17.71
N LEU A 85 -23.71 5.37 -17.88
CA LEU A 85 -24.29 4.04 -17.71
C LEU A 85 -23.65 3.00 -18.64
N GLY A 86 -23.08 3.43 -19.77
CA GLY A 86 -22.29 2.57 -20.66
C GLY A 86 -21.00 2.03 -20.02
N MET A 87 -20.54 2.58 -18.89
CA MET A 87 -19.42 2.03 -18.12
C MET A 87 -19.81 0.76 -17.35
N ILE A 88 -21.12 0.50 -17.16
CA ILE A 88 -21.64 -0.62 -16.39
C ILE A 88 -21.98 -1.79 -17.33
N SER A 89 -21.40 -2.94 -17.06
CA SER A 89 -21.61 -4.19 -17.79
C SER A 89 -22.50 -5.17 -17.01
N ARG A 90 -23.09 -6.16 -17.70
CA ARG A 90 -23.99 -7.16 -17.08
C ARG A 90 -23.34 -8.03 -15.99
N GLN A 91 -22.02 -8.16 -16.05
CA GLN A 91 -21.19 -8.92 -15.10
C GLN A 91 -20.77 -8.09 -13.88
N ASP A 92 -21.10 -6.80 -13.87
CA ASP A 92 -20.80 -5.91 -12.76
C ASP A 92 -21.89 -5.98 -11.69
N ILE A 93 -21.58 -5.47 -10.51
CA ILE A 93 -22.52 -5.28 -9.40
C ILE A 93 -22.61 -3.79 -9.12
N VAL A 94 -23.82 -3.25 -9.01
CA VAL A 94 -24.02 -1.87 -8.56
C VAL A 94 -24.18 -1.83 -7.05
N LEU A 95 -23.34 -1.05 -6.38
CA LEU A 95 -23.48 -0.67 -4.98
C LEU A 95 -24.00 0.77 -4.91
N ALA A 96 -25.33 0.91 -4.78
CA ALA A 96 -26.00 2.20 -4.74
C ALA A 96 -26.16 2.70 -3.30
N ILE A 97 -25.75 3.95 -3.06
CA ILE A 97 -25.61 4.50 -1.73
C ILE A 97 -26.46 5.76 -1.58
N SER A 98 -27.42 5.73 -0.65
CA SER A 98 -28.25 6.89 -0.31
C SER A 98 -28.79 6.75 1.11
N ASN A 99 -28.52 7.73 1.97
CA ASN A 99 -29.05 7.70 3.34
C ASN A 99 -30.60 7.64 3.36
N SER A 100 -31.28 8.41 2.51
CA SER A 100 -32.76 8.39 2.45
C SER A 100 -33.32 7.14 1.77
N GLY A 101 -32.60 6.58 0.80
CA GLY A 101 -33.11 5.57 -0.12
C GLY A 101 -34.07 6.12 -1.18
N GLU A 102 -34.15 7.44 -1.33
CA GLU A 102 -35.11 8.15 -2.20
C GLU A 102 -34.43 9.19 -3.11
N SER A 103 -33.16 8.97 -3.52
CA SER A 103 -32.48 9.89 -4.45
C SER A 103 -33.02 9.68 -5.85
N ASN A 104 -33.62 10.72 -6.43
CA ASN A 104 -34.24 10.66 -7.76
C ASN A 104 -33.25 10.22 -8.84
N GLU A 105 -32.01 10.69 -8.77
CA GLU A 105 -30.95 10.35 -9.72
C GLU A 105 -30.62 8.86 -9.71
N ILE A 106 -30.62 8.23 -8.53
CA ILE A 106 -30.41 6.78 -8.42
C ILE A 106 -31.68 6.02 -8.82
N LEU A 107 -32.85 6.46 -8.35
CA LEU A 107 -34.13 5.82 -8.67
C LEU A 107 -34.42 5.77 -10.17
N ALA A 108 -34.02 6.82 -10.91
CA ALA A 108 -34.15 6.88 -12.37
C ALA A 108 -33.34 5.78 -13.09
N LEU A 109 -32.24 5.30 -12.49
CA LEU A 109 -31.37 4.27 -13.08
C LEU A 109 -31.86 2.85 -12.82
N ILE A 110 -32.59 2.61 -11.71
CA ILE A 110 -33.01 1.28 -11.27
C ILE A 110 -33.75 0.48 -12.37
N PRO A 111 -34.73 1.05 -13.11
CA PRO A 111 -35.42 0.29 -14.16
C PRO A 111 -34.48 -0.23 -15.25
N VAL A 112 -33.43 0.53 -15.58
CA VAL A 112 -32.46 0.14 -16.60
C VAL A 112 -31.52 -0.95 -16.06
N LEU A 113 -31.01 -0.79 -14.84
CA LEU A 113 -30.18 -1.79 -14.16
C LEU A 113 -30.89 -3.15 -14.07
N LYS A 114 -32.18 -3.14 -13.65
CA LYS A 114 -33.00 -4.35 -13.59
C LYS A 114 -33.24 -4.99 -14.96
N ARG A 115 -33.52 -4.18 -15.99
CA ARG A 115 -33.70 -4.69 -17.36
C ARG A 115 -32.43 -5.34 -17.92
N GLN A 116 -31.27 -4.85 -17.50
CA GLN A 116 -29.97 -5.41 -17.89
C GLN A 116 -29.55 -6.60 -17.02
N HIS A 117 -30.35 -6.98 -16.02
CA HIS A 117 -30.05 -8.02 -15.05
C HIS A 117 -28.73 -7.77 -14.29
N ILE A 118 -28.41 -6.50 -14.05
CA ILE A 118 -27.27 -6.10 -13.22
C ILE A 118 -27.70 -6.20 -11.76
N ALA A 119 -26.90 -6.91 -10.98
CA ALA A 119 -27.15 -7.05 -9.55
C ALA A 119 -27.04 -5.69 -8.83
N LEU A 120 -27.97 -5.44 -7.91
CA LEU A 120 -28.11 -4.18 -7.19
C LEU A 120 -28.09 -4.41 -5.68
N ILE A 121 -27.06 -3.87 -5.04
CA ILE A 121 -26.95 -3.78 -3.58
C ILE A 121 -27.21 -2.32 -3.18
N CYS A 122 -28.10 -2.09 -2.21
CA CYS A 122 -28.41 -0.74 -1.74
C CYS A 122 -28.00 -0.53 -0.28
N ILE A 123 -27.24 0.54 -0.02
CA ILE A 123 -26.92 1.02 1.33
C ILE A 123 -27.83 2.20 1.68
N THR A 124 -28.79 2.00 2.60
CA THR A 124 -29.73 3.05 3.03
C THR A 124 -30.13 2.91 4.50
N LYS A 125 -30.75 3.93 5.11
CA LYS A 125 -31.24 3.83 6.51
C LYS A 125 -32.59 3.12 6.65
N ASN A 126 -33.28 2.85 5.55
CA ASN A 126 -34.65 2.37 5.59
C ASN A 126 -34.88 1.23 4.59
N PRO A 127 -35.07 -0.02 5.05
CA PRO A 127 -35.36 -1.15 4.15
C PRO A 127 -36.66 -0.96 3.36
N ALA A 128 -37.62 -0.18 3.89
CA ALA A 128 -38.88 0.09 3.20
C ALA A 128 -38.80 1.22 2.15
N SER A 129 -37.63 1.87 1.99
CA SER A 129 -37.40 2.88 0.94
C SER A 129 -37.50 2.29 -0.46
N SER A 130 -37.70 3.15 -1.46
CA SER A 130 -37.76 2.75 -2.86
C SER A 130 -36.48 2.00 -3.30
N MET A 131 -35.31 2.50 -2.92
CA MET A 131 -34.04 1.80 -3.15
C MET A 131 -33.93 0.48 -2.37
N GLY A 132 -34.36 0.45 -1.10
CA GLY A 132 -34.31 -0.74 -0.25
C GLY A 132 -35.15 -1.89 -0.82
N LYS A 133 -36.37 -1.60 -1.27
CA LYS A 133 -37.26 -2.59 -1.93
C LYS A 133 -36.79 -3.02 -3.31
N ALA A 134 -36.03 -2.17 -3.99
CA ALA A 134 -35.57 -2.46 -5.34
C ALA A 134 -34.31 -3.32 -5.38
N ALA A 135 -33.52 -3.33 -4.30
CA ALA A 135 -32.26 -4.06 -4.22
C ALA A 135 -32.44 -5.57 -4.19
N ASP A 136 -31.44 -6.30 -4.68
CA ASP A 136 -31.31 -7.74 -4.45
C ASP A 136 -30.89 -8.00 -3.00
N PHE A 137 -29.98 -7.17 -2.46
CA PHE A 137 -29.61 -7.15 -1.04
C PHE A 137 -29.59 -5.72 -0.50
N HIS A 138 -30.16 -5.53 0.69
CA HIS A 138 -30.21 -4.23 1.37
C HIS A 138 -29.27 -4.24 2.57
N LEU A 139 -28.39 -3.25 2.64
CA LEU A 139 -27.50 -3.04 3.79
C LEU A 139 -27.96 -1.80 4.56
N CYS A 140 -28.45 -2.04 5.77
CA CYS A 140 -28.99 -0.98 6.61
C CYS A 140 -27.86 -0.23 7.34
N ILE A 141 -27.93 1.11 7.32
CA ILE A 141 -27.02 2.00 8.06
C ILE A 141 -27.78 2.96 8.98
N LYS A 142 -28.93 2.54 9.49
CA LYS A 142 -29.79 3.40 10.30
C LYS A 142 -29.08 3.80 11.58
N VAL A 143 -28.84 5.10 11.74
CA VAL A 143 -28.27 5.67 12.96
C VAL A 143 -29.38 6.31 13.82
N PRO A 144 -29.27 6.27 15.16
CA PRO A 144 -30.29 6.86 16.04
C PRO A 144 -30.40 8.38 15.90
N GLN A 145 -29.26 9.05 15.68
CA GLN A 145 -29.16 10.50 15.69
C GLN A 145 -28.01 10.99 14.81
N GLU A 146 -28.21 12.15 14.17
CA GLU A 146 -27.13 12.94 13.55
C GLU A 146 -26.47 13.85 14.60
N ALA A 147 -25.15 13.99 14.53
CA ALA A 147 -24.41 14.91 15.37
C ALA A 147 -24.68 16.39 15.06
N CYS A 148 -25.18 16.70 13.85
CA CYS A 148 -25.67 18.03 13.51
C CYS A 148 -26.89 18.40 14.39
N PRO A 149 -26.86 19.50 15.15
CA PRO A 149 -27.98 19.88 16.03
C PRO A 149 -29.31 20.10 15.29
N LEU A 150 -29.26 20.50 14.02
CA LEU A 150 -30.42 20.70 13.18
C LEU A 150 -30.89 19.41 12.47
N GLY A 151 -30.10 18.33 12.54
CA GLY A 151 -30.35 17.09 11.79
C GLY A 151 -30.25 17.22 10.27
N LEU A 152 -29.81 18.37 9.76
CA LEU A 152 -29.78 18.68 8.32
C LEU A 152 -28.53 18.14 7.63
N ALA A 153 -27.38 18.28 8.28
CA ALA A 153 -26.11 17.84 7.72
C ALA A 153 -25.87 16.37 8.10
N PRO A 154 -25.68 15.47 7.12
CA PRO A 154 -25.20 14.13 7.40
C PRO A 154 -23.82 14.20 8.07
N THR A 155 -23.71 13.48 9.18
CA THR A 155 -22.53 13.36 10.05
C THR A 155 -22.38 11.88 10.43
N THR A 156 -23.18 11.43 11.38
CA THR A 156 -23.19 10.05 11.87
C THR A 156 -23.60 9.05 10.79
N SER A 157 -24.57 9.37 9.92
CA SER A 157 -24.94 8.48 8.81
C SER A 157 -23.82 8.33 7.78
N THR A 158 -23.07 9.39 7.48
CA THR A 158 -21.92 9.31 6.57
C THR A 158 -20.77 8.51 7.17
N THR A 159 -20.54 8.62 8.48
CA THR A 159 -19.54 7.80 9.19
C THR A 159 -19.95 6.34 9.23
N ALA A 160 -21.22 6.02 9.52
CA ALA A 160 -21.73 4.64 9.48
C ALA A 160 -21.64 4.02 8.09
N MET A 161 -21.93 4.79 7.04
CA MET A 161 -21.79 4.38 5.65
C MET A 161 -20.32 4.08 5.28
N LEU A 162 -19.38 4.91 5.74
CA LEU A 162 -17.96 4.69 5.55
C LEU A 162 -17.52 3.39 6.23
N VAL A 163 -17.90 3.19 7.50
CA VAL A 163 -17.57 1.98 8.28
C VAL A 163 -18.19 0.73 7.66
N MET A 164 -19.44 0.79 7.18
CA MET A 164 -20.07 -0.30 6.44
C MET A 164 -19.27 -0.67 5.18
N GLY A 165 -18.82 0.32 4.41
CA GLY A 165 -17.98 0.08 3.24
C GLY A 165 -16.62 -0.52 3.58
N ASP A 166 -16.00 -0.08 4.68
CA ASP A 166 -14.74 -0.65 5.16
C ASP A 166 -14.91 -2.09 5.65
N ALA A 167 -16.03 -2.40 6.32
CA ALA A 167 -16.37 -3.75 6.73
C ALA A 167 -16.53 -4.68 5.53
N ILE A 168 -17.22 -4.24 4.46
CA ILE A 168 -17.33 -5.00 3.20
C ILE A 168 -15.94 -5.26 2.61
N ALA A 169 -15.11 -4.22 2.50
CA ALA A 169 -13.78 -4.35 1.90
C ALA A 169 -12.86 -5.29 2.69
N VAL A 170 -12.83 -5.18 4.02
CA VAL A 170 -11.99 -6.04 4.88
C VAL A 170 -12.50 -7.47 4.89
N ALA A 171 -13.81 -7.71 4.98
CA ALA A 171 -14.37 -9.05 4.91
C ALA A 171 -14.02 -9.74 3.58
N LEU A 172 -14.08 -9.00 2.48
CA LEU A 172 -13.69 -9.46 1.15
C LEU A 172 -12.18 -9.68 0.99
N LEU A 173 -11.37 -8.83 1.60
CA LEU A 173 -9.90 -8.97 1.65
C LEU A 173 -9.51 -10.27 2.36
N GLU A 174 -10.07 -10.51 3.55
CA GLU A 174 -9.82 -11.71 4.34
C GLU A 174 -10.30 -12.97 3.61
N ALA A 175 -11.51 -12.95 3.05
CA ALA A 175 -12.07 -14.08 2.31
C ALA A 175 -11.23 -14.47 1.07
N ARG A 176 -10.50 -13.52 0.46
CA ARG A 176 -9.61 -13.78 -0.68
C ARG A 176 -8.20 -14.22 -0.27
N GLY A 177 -7.85 -14.16 1.01
CA GLY A 177 -6.48 -14.38 1.47
C GLY A 177 -5.49 -13.35 0.89
N PHE A 178 -5.96 -12.13 0.64
CA PHE A 178 -5.19 -11.05 0.01
C PHE A 178 -3.97 -10.70 0.86
N THR A 179 -2.77 -10.72 0.27
CA THR A 179 -1.52 -10.61 1.02
C THR A 179 -0.94 -9.19 1.02
N ALA A 180 0.12 -8.99 1.81
CA ALA A 180 0.88 -7.74 1.79
C ALA A 180 1.52 -7.50 0.41
N GLU A 181 1.97 -8.56 -0.27
CA GLU A 181 2.50 -8.48 -1.63
C GLU A 181 1.43 -8.05 -2.64
N ASP A 182 0.21 -8.57 -2.54
CA ASP A 182 -0.92 -8.13 -3.40
C ASP A 182 -1.24 -6.65 -3.17
N PHE A 183 -1.20 -6.21 -1.90
CA PHE A 183 -1.36 -4.80 -1.55
C PHE A 183 -0.27 -3.95 -2.18
N ALA A 184 0.98 -4.43 -2.13
CA ALA A 184 2.13 -3.73 -2.67
C ALA A 184 2.02 -3.56 -4.19
N LEU A 185 1.57 -4.60 -4.90
CA LEU A 185 1.34 -4.57 -6.36
C LEU A 185 0.26 -3.56 -6.74
N SER A 186 -0.73 -3.33 -5.86
CA SER A 186 -1.76 -2.32 -6.05
C SER A 186 -1.29 -0.90 -5.70
N HIS A 187 -0.13 -0.74 -5.04
CA HIS A 187 0.42 0.54 -4.58
C HIS A 187 1.94 0.68 -4.83
N PRO A 188 2.43 0.47 -6.07
CA PRO A 188 3.86 0.38 -6.33
C PRO A 188 4.64 1.67 -6.01
N GLY A 189 3.99 2.84 -6.11
CA GLY A 189 4.59 4.13 -5.77
C GLY A 189 4.57 4.48 -4.27
N GLY A 190 3.81 3.76 -3.46
CA GLY A 190 3.70 4.00 -2.02
C GLY A 190 4.95 3.54 -1.27
N THR A 191 5.20 4.11 -0.08
CA THR A 191 6.29 3.65 0.81
C THR A 191 6.15 2.17 1.13
N LEU A 192 4.93 1.68 1.35
CA LEU A 192 4.67 0.27 1.62
C LEU A 192 4.95 -0.62 0.39
N GLY A 193 4.51 -0.20 -0.80
CA GLY A 193 4.78 -0.92 -2.04
C GLY A 193 6.27 -1.05 -2.32
N ARG A 194 7.02 0.05 -2.15
CA ARG A 194 8.48 0.05 -2.29
C ARG A 194 9.18 -0.87 -1.28
N LYS A 195 8.75 -0.88 -0.02
CA LYS A 195 9.30 -1.76 1.02
C LYS A 195 9.08 -3.25 0.72
N LEU A 196 7.94 -3.60 0.12
CA LEU A 196 7.53 -4.98 -0.11
C LEU A 196 7.94 -5.53 -1.49
N LEU A 197 8.24 -4.67 -2.48
CA LEU A 197 8.54 -5.12 -3.85
C LEU A 197 9.98 -4.92 -4.29
N LEU A 198 10.68 -3.88 -3.80
CA LEU A 198 12.03 -3.59 -4.30
C LEU A 198 13.02 -4.65 -3.84
N ARG A 199 13.73 -5.24 -4.80
CA ARG A 199 14.79 -6.21 -4.57
C ARG A 199 16.15 -5.54 -4.65
N VAL A 200 17.14 -6.18 -4.06
CA VAL A 200 18.55 -5.77 -4.16
C VAL A 200 18.97 -5.63 -5.63
N SER A 201 18.53 -6.54 -6.50
CA SER A 201 18.80 -6.48 -7.94
C SER A 201 18.35 -5.19 -8.63
N ASP A 202 17.33 -4.54 -8.10
CA ASP A 202 16.72 -3.35 -8.71
C ASP A 202 17.51 -2.08 -8.35
N LEU A 203 18.33 -2.15 -7.30
CA LEU A 203 19.05 -1.00 -6.72
C LEU A 203 20.58 -1.14 -6.76
N MET A 204 21.11 -2.37 -6.89
CA MET A 204 22.54 -2.63 -6.82
C MET A 204 23.34 -2.00 -7.98
N HIS A 205 24.58 -1.62 -7.68
CA HIS A 205 25.58 -1.25 -8.69
C HIS A 205 26.11 -2.50 -9.37
N THR A 206 26.16 -2.49 -10.71
CA THR A 206 26.57 -3.64 -11.53
C THR A 206 27.69 -3.32 -12.52
N GLY A 207 28.33 -4.36 -13.05
CA GLY A 207 29.36 -4.25 -14.09
C GLY A 207 30.49 -3.29 -13.71
N LYS A 208 30.74 -2.28 -14.55
CA LYS A 208 31.79 -1.29 -14.33
C LYS A 208 31.58 -0.42 -13.09
N ASN A 209 30.40 -0.41 -12.47
CA ASN A 209 30.14 0.39 -11.27
C ASN A 209 30.53 -0.34 -9.98
N ILE A 210 30.83 -1.64 -10.06
CA ILE A 210 31.33 -2.42 -8.93
C ILE A 210 32.78 -2.02 -8.62
N PRO A 211 33.11 -1.50 -7.42
CA PRO A 211 34.49 -1.27 -7.02
C PRO A 211 35.14 -2.62 -6.75
N ASN A 212 36.02 -3.08 -7.64
CA ASN A 212 36.80 -4.30 -7.41
C ASN A 212 38.25 -4.17 -7.84
N VAL A 213 39.12 -4.94 -7.19
CA VAL A 213 40.55 -5.08 -7.51
C VAL A 213 40.98 -6.54 -7.37
N MET A 214 42.13 -6.89 -7.95
CA MET A 214 42.70 -8.23 -7.80
C MET A 214 43.50 -8.38 -6.50
N LYS A 215 43.67 -9.61 -6.02
CA LYS A 215 44.42 -9.93 -4.78
C LYS A 215 45.87 -9.41 -4.76
N GLN A 216 46.50 -9.35 -5.92
CA GLN A 216 47.86 -8.83 -6.07
C GLN A 216 47.94 -7.29 -6.09
N SER A 217 46.80 -6.59 -6.05
CA SER A 217 46.78 -5.13 -6.05
C SER A 217 47.38 -4.55 -4.78
N THR A 218 48.02 -3.39 -4.93
CA THR A 218 48.53 -2.61 -3.80
C THR A 218 47.40 -1.90 -3.09
N LEU A 219 47.61 -1.52 -1.83
CA LEU A 219 46.67 -0.69 -1.09
C LEU A 219 46.36 0.64 -1.81
N GLN A 220 47.37 1.25 -2.45
CA GLN A 220 47.18 2.47 -3.24
C GLN A 220 46.19 2.28 -4.41
N GLN A 221 46.28 1.16 -5.14
CA GLN A 221 45.36 0.86 -6.23
C GLN A 221 43.93 0.69 -5.71
N ALA A 222 43.76 0.02 -4.56
CA ALA A 222 42.47 -0.12 -3.90
C ALA A 222 41.87 1.24 -3.51
N LEU A 223 42.66 2.16 -2.95
CA LEU A 223 42.22 3.50 -2.56
C LEU A 223 41.79 4.37 -3.74
N VAL A 224 42.49 4.26 -4.87
CA VAL A 224 42.09 4.94 -6.12
C VAL A 224 40.73 4.43 -6.59
N GLU A 225 40.50 3.11 -6.54
CA GLU A 225 39.23 2.53 -6.97
C GLU A 225 38.06 2.92 -6.04
N ILE A 226 38.28 2.94 -4.72
CA ILE A 226 37.30 3.46 -3.73
C ILE A 226 36.88 4.89 -4.08
N THR A 227 37.87 5.76 -4.29
CA THR A 227 37.65 7.18 -4.62
C THR A 227 36.88 7.33 -5.94
N ARG A 228 37.21 6.50 -6.93
CA ARG A 228 36.59 6.53 -8.25
C ARG A 228 35.12 6.13 -8.22
N LYS A 229 34.75 5.11 -7.42
CA LYS A 229 33.38 4.60 -7.35
C LYS A 229 32.52 5.29 -6.31
N LYS A 230 33.11 5.99 -5.33
CA LYS A 230 32.41 6.78 -4.30
C LYS A 230 31.44 5.94 -3.43
N LEU A 231 31.76 4.67 -3.23
CA LEU A 231 31.00 3.77 -2.35
C LEU A 231 31.72 3.49 -1.02
N GLY A 232 32.88 4.12 -0.78
CA GLY A 232 33.66 3.96 0.46
C GLY A 232 34.22 2.55 0.68
N MET A 233 34.22 1.71 -0.35
CA MET A 233 34.61 0.31 -0.28
C MET A 233 35.09 -0.25 -1.62
N VAL A 234 35.86 -1.34 -1.57
CA VAL A 234 36.30 -2.12 -2.73
C VAL A 234 36.31 -3.61 -2.41
N VAL A 235 35.91 -4.42 -3.37
CA VAL A 235 35.88 -5.88 -3.27
C VAL A 235 37.15 -6.46 -3.87
N ILE A 236 37.81 -7.37 -3.15
CA ILE A 236 38.95 -8.12 -3.66
C ILE A 236 38.41 -9.39 -4.30
N CYS A 237 38.64 -9.53 -5.61
CA CYS A 237 38.16 -10.65 -6.41
C CYS A 237 39.29 -11.34 -7.18
N ASN A 238 39.08 -12.60 -7.54
CA ASN A 238 39.93 -13.29 -8.51
C ASN A 238 39.48 -13.01 -9.96
N GLU A 239 40.16 -13.62 -10.94
CA GLU A 239 39.90 -13.43 -12.38
C GLU A 239 38.47 -13.81 -12.82
N VAL A 240 37.77 -14.65 -12.05
CA VAL A 240 36.40 -15.10 -12.32
C VAL A 240 35.38 -14.39 -11.41
N MET A 241 35.76 -13.24 -10.84
CA MET A 241 34.93 -12.43 -9.95
C MET A 241 34.49 -13.16 -8.66
N GLN A 242 35.22 -14.19 -8.21
CA GLN A 242 34.94 -14.80 -6.92
C GLN A 242 35.44 -13.91 -5.79
N ILE A 243 34.60 -13.72 -4.77
CA ILE A 243 34.85 -12.80 -3.65
C ILE A 243 35.88 -13.41 -2.70
N GLU A 244 37.04 -12.78 -2.58
CA GLU A 244 38.10 -13.15 -1.62
C GLU A 244 38.10 -12.26 -0.38
N GLY A 245 37.69 -11.00 -0.51
CA GLY A 245 37.70 -10.05 0.60
C GLY A 245 37.05 -8.71 0.30
N ILE A 246 37.01 -7.86 1.31
CA ILE A 246 36.52 -6.48 1.24
C ILE A 246 37.49 -5.55 1.99
N PHE A 247 37.65 -4.33 1.46
CA PHE A 247 38.34 -3.25 2.15
C PHE A 247 37.52 -1.95 2.08
N THR A 248 37.46 -1.22 3.18
CA THR A 248 36.59 -0.03 3.37
C THR A 248 37.37 1.17 3.91
N ASP A 249 36.77 2.36 3.83
CA ASP A 249 37.32 3.57 4.49
C ASP A 249 37.48 3.37 6.02
N GLY A 250 36.62 2.55 6.62
CA GLY A 250 36.74 2.15 8.02
C GLY A 250 37.98 1.31 8.30
N ASP A 251 38.36 0.43 7.37
CA ASP A 251 39.60 -0.34 7.43
C ASP A 251 40.83 0.54 7.27
N LEU A 252 40.79 1.51 6.35
CA LEU A 252 41.89 2.45 6.15
C LEU A 252 42.28 3.16 7.45
N ARG A 253 41.27 3.67 8.19
CA ARG A 253 41.50 4.29 9.50
C ARG A 253 42.17 3.33 10.50
N ARG A 254 41.86 2.03 10.46
CA ARG A 254 42.50 1.01 11.30
C ARG A 254 43.95 0.75 10.87
N VAL A 255 44.21 0.67 9.57
CA VAL A 255 45.55 0.47 9.00
C VAL A 255 46.51 1.62 9.36
N PHE A 256 46.02 2.87 9.35
CA PHE A 256 46.83 4.03 9.77
C PHE A 256 47.33 3.92 11.23
N ALA A 257 46.59 3.23 12.11
CA ALA A 257 47.03 3.01 13.48
C ALA A 257 48.12 1.94 13.62
N MET A 258 48.39 1.16 12.56
CA MET A 258 49.31 0.01 12.58
C MET A 258 50.74 0.33 12.08
N ASN A 259 51.06 1.59 11.76
CA ASN A 259 52.38 2.00 11.22
C ASN A 259 52.86 1.18 9.99
N ILE A 260 51.91 0.69 9.18
CA ILE A 260 52.21 -0.06 7.96
C ILE A 260 52.69 0.91 6.87
N ASP A 261 53.71 0.51 6.11
CA ASP A 261 54.13 1.22 4.90
C ASP A 261 53.06 1.11 3.81
N LEU A 262 52.23 2.14 3.71
CA LEU A 262 51.10 2.23 2.77
C LEU A 262 51.52 2.15 1.31
N HIS A 263 52.79 2.45 0.98
CA HIS A 263 53.26 2.43 -0.41
C HIS A 263 53.52 1.02 -0.92
N ASN A 264 53.93 0.10 -0.03
CA ASN A 264 54.30 -1.27 -0.39
C ASN A 264 53.32 -2.34 0.11
N ALA A 265 52.37 -1.98 0.99
CA ALA A 265 51.38 -2.91 1.50
C ALA A 265 50.50 -3.50 0.39
N LYS A 266 50.32 -4.82 0.41
CA LYS A 266 49.36 -5.49 -0.46
C LYS A 266 47.98 -5.39 0.16
N ILE A 267 46.95 -5.36 -0.67
CA ILE A 267 45.57 -5.30 -0.18
C ILE A 267 45.23 -6.53 0.68
N THR A 268 45.86 -7.67 0.39
CA THR A 268 45.69 -8.93 1.14
C THR A 268 46.19 -8.87 2.58
N ASP A 269 47.09 -7.96 2.91
CA ASP A 269 47.64 -7.81 4.27
C ASP A 269 46.66 -7.09 5.20
N VAL A 270 45.69 -6.35 4.64
CA VAL A 270 44.81 -5.43 5.37
C VAL A 270 43.32 -5.60 5.07
N MET A 271 42.96 -6.43 4.10
CA MET A 271 41.56 -6.71 3.78
C MET A 271 40.88 -7.55 4.86
N THR A 272 39.57 -7.38 4.98
CA THR A 272 38.73 -8.36 5.68
C THR A 272 38.44 -9.51 4.73
N ALA A 273 38.84 -10.74 5.10
CA ALA A 273 38.57 -11.93 4.30
C ALA A 273 37.05 -12.18 4.18
N GLY A 274 36.61 -12.53 2.98
CA GLY A 274 35.18 -12.70 2.68
C GLY A 274 34.42 -11.36 2.63
N GLY A 275 33.40 -11.22 3.47
CA GLY A 275 32.47 -10.10 3.49
C GLY A 275 31.01 -10.56 3.60
N ILE A 276 30.11 -9.65 3.98
CA ILE A 276 28.68 -9.98 4.12
C ILE A 276 28.05 -9.99 2.73
N ARG A 277 27.45 -11.13 2.39
CA ARG A 277 26.90 -11.42 1.06
C ARG A 277 25.39 -11.53 1.13
N VAL A 278 24.72 -10.99 0.12
CA VAL A 278 23.27 -11.12 -0.08
C VAL A 278 22.99 -11.63 -1.49
N LYS A 279 21.83 -12.27 -1.65
CA LYS A 279 21.35 -12.70 -2.96
C LYS A 279 20.68 -11.53 -3.69
N PRO A 280 20.69 -11.50 -5.02
CA PRO A 280 20.06 -10.42 -5.80
C PRO A 280 18.54 -10.33 -5.61
N ASP A 281 17.88 -11.45 -5.29
CA ASP A 281 16.43 -11.54 -5.08
C ASP A 281 15.97 -11.16 -3.67
N MET A 282 16.90 -10.90 -2.74
CA MET A 282 16.59 -10.42 -1.39
C MET A 282 15.87 -9.07 -1.47
N LEU A 283 14.90 -8.83 -0.58
CA LEU A 283 14.23 -7.54 -0.49
C LEU A 283 15.19 -6.44 -0.02
N ALA A 284 15.02 -5.24 -0.57
CA ALA A 284 15.81 -4.07 -0.22
C ALA A 284 15.68 -3.72 1.27
N ILE A 285 14.51 -3.94 1.87
CA ILE A 285 14.29 -3.73 3.31
C ILE A 285 15.09 -4.72 4.17
N ASP A 286 15.22 -5.97 3.76
CA ASP A 286 16.01 -6.98 4.47
C ASP A 286 17.50 -6.68 4.37
N ALA A 287 17.95 -6.20 3.20
CA ALA A 287 19.30 -5.71 3.02
C ALA A 287 19.61 -4.51 3.93
N LEU A 288 18.66 -3.56 4.07
CA LEU A 288 18.81 -2.44 5.01
C LEU A 288 18.92 -2.91 6.47
N ASN A 289 18.06 -3.84 6.88
CA ASN A 289 18.07 -4.41 8.22
C ASN A 289 19.40 -5.12 8.52
N LEU A 290 19.94 -5.85 7.54
CA LEU A 290 21.24 -6.50 7.64
C LEU A 290 22.39 -5.49 7.77
N MET A 291 22.36 -4.40 7.00
CA MET A 291 23.31 -3.29 7.12
C MET A 291 23.29 -2.67 8.52
N GLN A 292 22.10 -2.41 9.07
CA GLN A 292 21.94 -1.86 10.42
C GLN A 292 22.44 -2.83 11.49
N HIS A 293 22.09 -4.11 11.39
CA HIS A 293 22.49 -5.14 12.34
C HIS A 293 24.02 -5.29 12.43
N HIS A 294 24.71 -5.23 11.29
CA HIS A 294 26.18 -5.34 11.24
C HIS A 294 26.90 -3.99 11.31
N HIS A 295 26.17 -2.87 11.42
CA HIS A 295 26.73 -1.52 11.39
C HIS A 295 27.63 -1.23 10.17
N ILE A 296 27.20 -1.69 8.99
CA ILE A 296 27.90 -1.49 7.72
C ILE A 296 27.04 -0.68 6.74
N THR A 297 27.67 -0.03 5.77
CA THR A 297 26.99 0.82 4.76
C THR A 297 26.89 0.17 3.39
N SER A 298 27.53 -0.97 3.17
CA SER A 298 27.56 -1.67 1.88
C SER A 298 27.41 -3.18 2.06
N LEU A 299 26.75 -3.83 1.11
CA LEU A 299 26.62 -5.29 1.04
C LEU A 299 27.10 -5.80 -0.32
N LEU A 300 27.75 -6.96 -0.31
CA LEU A 300 28.17 -7.66 -1.53
C LEU A 300 26.99 -8.45 -2.08
N VAL A 301 26.67 -8.28 -3.35
CA VAL A 301 25.62 -9.06 -4.00
C VAL A 301 26.26 -10.17 -4.81
N ALA A 302 25.96 -11.42 -4.46
CA ALA A 302 26.60 -12.59 -5.02
C ALA A 302 25.58 -13.63 -5.50
N LYS A 303 25.94 -14.34 -6.58
CA LYS A 303 25.30 -15.59 -6.97
C LYS A 303 26.30 -16.72 -6.71
N ALA A 304 25.99 -17.57 -5.74
CA ALA A 304 27.00 -18.41 -5.07
C ALA A 304 28.14 -17.50 -4.53
N ASP A 305 29.37 -17.68 -5.01
CA ASP A 305 30.53 -16.87 -4.59
C ASP A 305 30.98 -15.84 -5.64
N THR A 306 30.29 -15.77 -6.78
CA THR A 306 30.58 -14.81 -7.83
C THR A 306 29.91 -13.48 -7.53
N LEU A 307 30.72 -12.42 -7.46
CA LEU A 307 30.26 -11.04 -7.29
C LEU A 307 29.51 -10.58 -8.54
N ILE A 308 28.25 -10.20 -8.37
CA ILE A 308 27.39 -9.69 -9.44
C ILE A 308 26.97 -8.23 -9.22
N GLY A 309 27.13 -7.72 -7.99
CA GLY A 309 26.83 -6.33 -7.67
C GLY A 309 27.25 -5.93 -6.27
N VAL A 310 27.09 -4.65 -5.95
CA VAL A 310 27.24 -4.07 -4.62
C VAL A 310 26.06 -3.14 -4.38
N ILE A 311 25.47 -3.17 -3.19
CA ILE A 311 24.42 -2.22 -2.80
C ILE A 311 24.90 -1.38 -1.62
N HIS A 312 24.69 -0.06 -1.70
CA HIS A 312 25.08 0.90 -0.68
C HIS A 312 23.84 1.48 0.02
N LEU A 313 23.99 1.87 1.29
CA LEU A 313 22.92 2.44 2.12
C LEU A 313 22.24 3.65 1.44
N HIS A 314 23.02 4.49 0.76
CA HIS A 314 22.48 5.63 0.01
C HIS A 314 21.53 5.23 -1.12
N ASP A 315 21.73 4.09 -1.78
CA ASP A 315 20.82 3.61 -2.83
C ASP A 315 19.45 3.28 -2.21
N LEU A 316 19.46 2.64 -1.02
CA LEU A 316 18.26 2.31 -0.25
C LEU A 316 17.53 3.56 0.26
N LEU A 317 18.28 4.57 0.70
CA LEU A 317 17.73 5.87 1.13
C LEU A 317 17.08 6.62 -0.02
N GLN A 318 17.74 6.71 -1.17
CA GLN A 318 17.20 7.38 -2.36
C GLN A 318 15.96 6.66 -2.91
N ALA A 319 15.94 5.33 -2.83
CA ALA A 319 14.77 4.54 -3.18
C ALA A 319 13.58 4.72 -2.21
N GLY A 320 13.78 5.36 -1.06
CA GLY A 320 12.74 5.60 -0.05
C GLY A 320 12.33 4.34 0.70
N ILE A 321 13.29 3.47 0.99
CA ILE A 321 13.10 2.27 1.82
C ILE A 321 12.94 2.62 3.31
N ILE A 322 13.26 3.85 3.73
CA ILE A 322 13.03 4.35 5.10
C ILE A 322 11.68 5.06 5.17
#